data_AF-A0AAD5D1C5-F1
#
_entry.id   AF-A0AAD5D1C5-F1
#
_cell.length_a   1.000
_cell.length_b   1.000
_cell.length_c   1.000
_cell.angle_alpha   90.00
_cell.angle_beta   90.00
_cell.angle_gamma   90.00
#
_symmetry.space_group_name_H-M   'P 1'
#
loop_
_entity.id
_entity.type
_entity.pdbx_description
1 polymer ?
#
loop_
_entity_poly.entity_id
_entity_poly.type
_entity_poly.pdbx_seq_one_letter_code
_entity_poly.pdbx_strand_id
1 'polypeptide(L)'
;MVIVYTKQGLYEENVEIPSYKTNIVIFGEGSDMTMITGNRSVMDGWTTFRFATVVVSGEGFLAHDIGFHNLAGPEKHQAIVLRIKADFAAVYRCSISSYQDTFYAHSSRQFYRECDIYGAIDYIFGNATMVFRRQLKRTGAR
;
A
#
# COMPACT_ATOMS: atom_id res chain seq x y z
N MET A 1 -10.63 -4.06 18.01
CA MET A 1 -9.32 -4.12 17.34
C MET A 1 -9.02 -5.56 17.02
N VAL A 2 -8.62 -5.85 15.78
CA VAL A 2 -8.24 -7.19 15.32
C VAL A 2 -6.82 -7.12 14.76
N ILE A 3 -5.95 -8.02 15.19
CA ILE A 3 -4.58 -8.11 14.69
C ILE A 3 -4.49 -9.33 13.78
N VAL A 4 -4.11 -9.09 12.54
CA VAL A 4 -3.74 -10.10 11.56
C VAL A 4 -2.23 -10.18 11.56
N TYR A 5 -1.69 -11.23 12.17
CA TYR A 5 -0.27 -11.51 12.17
C TYR A 5 0.09 -12.35 10.95
N THR A 6 1.00 -11.85 10.13
CA THR A 6 1.38 -12.45 8.85
C THR A 6 2.82 -12.92 8.91
N LYS A 7 3.02 -14.23 8.75
CA LYS A 7 4.35 -14.83 8.75
C LYS A 7 5.19 -14.37 7.55
N GLN A 8 6.50 -14.54 7.62
CA GLN A 8 7.37 -14.36 6.47
C GLN A 8 6.88 -15.20 5.28
N GLY A 9 6.89 -14.60 4.10
CA GLY A 9 6.34 -15.20 2.89
C GLY A 9 5.97 -14.16 1.85
N LEU A 10 5.83 -14.64 0.61
CA LEU A 10 5.27 -13.88 -0.51
C LEU A 10 3.81 -14.30 -0.70
N TYR A 11 2.91 -13.33 -0.57
CA TYR A 11 1.47 -13.52 -0.66
C TYR A 11 0.94 -12.89 -1.96
N GLU A 12 0.71 -13.72 -2.98
CA GLU A 12 0.19 -13.30 -4.28
C GLU A 12 -1.33 -13.18 -4.25
N GLU A 13 -1.84 -12.11 -3.65
CA GLU A 13 -3.27 -11.91 -3.44
C GLU A 13 -3.70 -10.44 -3.49
N ASN A 14 -4.99 -10.23 -3.79
CA ASN A 14 -5.63 -8.92 -3.68
C ASN A 14 -6.43 -8.84 -2.39
N VAL A 15 -6.09 -7.90 -1.52
CA VAL A 15 -6.70 -7.75 -0.19
C VAL A 15 -7.62 -6.53 -0.14
N GLU A 16 -8.83 -6.72 0.37
CA GLU A 16 -9.76 -5.63 0.65
C GLU A 16 -10.16 -5.58 2.14
N ILE A 17 -9.93 -4.43 2.76
CA ILE A 17 -10.42 -4.07 4.09
C ILE A 17 -11.57 -3.07 3.91
N PRO A 18 -12.82 -3.53 3.86
CA PRO A 18 -13.98 -2.65 3.66
C PRO A 18 -14.24 -1.78 4.89
N SER A 19 -15.05 -0.73 4.73
CA SER A 19 -15.28 0.29 5.77
C SER A 19 -15.86 -0.24 7.08
N TYR A 20 -16.63 -1.33 7.05
CA TYR A 20 -17.19 -1.95 8.25
C TYR A 20 -16.17 -2.78 9.05
N LYS A 21 -14.97 -3.03 8.51
CA LYS A 21 -13.85 -3.67 9.23
C LYS A 21 -12.90 -2.61 9.77
N THR A 22 -13.25 -2.01 10.91
CA THR A 22 -12.43 -0.96 11.56
C THR A 22 -11.38 -1.54 12.50
N ASN A 23 -10.35 -0.76 12.81
CA ASN A 23 -9.28 -1.09 13.75
C ASN A 23 -8.60 -2.44 13.44
N ILE A 24 -8.31 -2.65 12.15
CA ILE A 24 -7.52 -3.79 11.66
C ILE A 24 -6.05 -3.41 11.67
N VAL A 25 -5.24 -4.28 12.28
CA VAL A 25 -3.78 -4.20 12.22
C VAL A 25 -3.28 -5.36 11.35
N ILE A 26 -2.47 -5.06 10.34
CA ILE A 26 -1.64 -6.06 9.66
C ILE A 26 -0.21 -5.94 10.20
N PHE A 27 0.31 -7.02 10.76
CA PHE A 27 1.62 -7.06 11.39
C PHE A 27 2.45 -8.20 10.77
N GLY A 28 3.50 -7.85 10.02
CA GLY A 28 4.42 -8.82 9.42
C GLY A 28 5.64 -9.10 10.29
N GLU A 29 6.53 -9.98 9.82
CA GLU A 29 7.81 -10.28 10.48
C GLU A 29 8.95 -9.35 9.99
N GLY A 30 8.70 -8.54 8.95
CA GLY A 30 9.63 -7.56 8.39
C GLY A 30 9.23 -7.19 6.96
N SER A 31 9.41 -5.92 6.57
CA SER A 31 9.00 -5.43 5.24
C SER A 31 9.67 -6.14 4.05
N ASP A 32 10.81 -6.78 4.30
CA ASP A 32 11.61 -7.50 3.31
C ASP A 32 11.40 -9.02 3.39
N MET A 33 10.63 -9.49 4.37
CA MET A 33 10.39 -10.92 4.63
C MET A 33 8.92 -11.30 4.46
N THR A 34 8.00 -10.36 4.75
CA THR A 34 6.55 -10.53 4.59
C THR A 34 6.06 -9.54 3.54
N MET A 35 5.56 -10.04 2.41
CA MET A 35 5.15 -9.20 1.28
C MET A 35 3.80 -9.62 0.72
N ILE A 36 2.89 -8.67 0.55
CA ILE A 36 1.68 -8.83 -0.27
C ILE A 36 1.98 -8.27 -1.65
N THR A 37 1.77 -9.07 -2.69
CA THR A 37 2.10 -8.71 -4.07
C THR A 37 0.94 -8.93 -5.03
N GLY A 38 0.93 -8.14 -6.10
CA GLY A 38 0.01 -8.27 -7.23
C GLY A 38 0.65 -7.77 -8.52
N ASN A 39 -0.07 -7.86 -9.63
CA ASN A 39 0.42 -7.45 -10.96
C ASN A 39 -0.67 -6.77 -11.81
N ARG A 40 -1.74 -6.27 -11.18
CA ARG A 40 -2.84 -5.61 -11.90
C ARG A 40 -2.40 -4.23 -12.41
N SER A 41 -2.78 -3.92 -13.64
CA SER A 41 -2.43 -2.67 -14.31
C SER A 41 -3.52 -2.19 -15.28
N VAL A 42 -3.50 -0.90 -15.60
CA VAL A 42 -4.42 -0.31 -16.60
C VAL A 42 -4.22 -0.92 -17.99
N MET A 43 -2.97 -1.21 -18.39
CA MET A 43 -2.70 -1.84 -19.69
C MET A 43 -3.36 -3.22 -19.82
N ASP A 44 -3.46 -3.96 -18.71
CA ASP A 44 -4.11 -5.27 -18.68
C ASP A 44 -5.65 -5.19 -18.54
N GLY A 45 -6.23 -4.00 -18.74
CA GLY A 45 -7.67 -3.76 -18.69
C GLY A 45 -8.22 -3.45 -17.30
N TRP A 46 -7.37 -3.39 -16.26
CA TRP A 46 -7.81 -3.05 -14.90
C TRP A 46 -7.96 -1.55 -14.75
N THR A 47 -9.18 -1.05 -14.98
CA THR A 47 -9.45 0.38 -15.10
C THR A 47 -10.45 0.88 -14.06
N THR A 48 -10.21 0.65 -12.75
CA THR A 48 -10.93 1.40 -11.70
C THR A 48 -10.18 1.46 -10.37
N PHE A 49 -10.58 2.43 -9.54
CA PHE A 49 -10.30 2.61 -8.11
C PHE A 49 -10.32 1.37 -7.19
N ARG A 50 -10.92 0.26 -7.64
CA ARG A 50 -11.13 -0.96 -6.82
C ARG A 50 -10.04 -2.02 -6.99
N PHE A 51 -9.06 -1.81 -7.88
CA PHE A 51 -8.14 -2.89 -8.29
C PHE A 51 -6.70 -2.79 -7.77
N ALA A 52 -6.43 -1.94 -6.78
CA ALA A 52 -5.14 -1.97 -6.10
C ALA A 52 -4.86 -3.36 -5.50
N THR A 53 -3.58 -3.73 -5.34
CA THR A 53 -3.20 -4.96 -4.64
C THR A 53 -3.81 -5.00 -3.25
N VAL A 54 -3.72 -3.90 -2.50
CA VAL A 54 -4.33 -3.75 -1.18
C VAL A 54 -5.20 -2.50 -1.14
N VAL A 55 -6.46 -2.71 -0.75
CA VAL A 55 -7.48 -1.68 -0.67
C VAL A 55 -7.97 -1.54 0.77
N VAL A 56 -7.78 -0.36 1.36
CA VAL A 56 -8.14 -0.06 2.75
C VAL A 56 -9.20 1.03 2.80
N SER A 57 -10.34 0.73 3.41
CA SER A 57 -11.41 1.70 3.69
C SER A 57 -11.89 1.68 5.15
N GLY A 58 -11.38 0.77 5.98
CA GLY A 58 -11.70 0.69 7.41
C GLY A 58 -10.89 1.69 8.24
N GLU A 59 -11.57 2.50 9.04
CA GLU A 59 -10.95 3.49 9.96
C GLU A 59 -10.02 2.83 10.98
N GLY A 60 -8.95 3.53 11.38
CA GLY A 60 -8.00 3.05 12.37
C GLY A 60 -7.11 1.90 11.87
N PHE A 61 -6.94 1.79 10.55
CA PHE A 61 -6.06 0.80 9.95
C PHE A 61 -4.59 1.04 10.35
N LEU A 62 -3.88 -0.03 10.68
CA LEU A 62 -2.45 -0.02 10.91
C LEU A 62 -1.76 -1.10 10.08
N ALA A 63 -0.68 -0.74 9.40
CA ALA A 63 0.27 -1.69 8.83
C ALA A 63 1.64 -1.56 9.50
N HIS A 64 2.28 -2.68 9.80
CA HIS A 64 3.55 -2.72 10.51
C HIS A 64 4.44 -3.87 10.02
N ASP A 65 5.73 -3.59 9.76
CA ASP A 65 6.73 -4.61 9.37
C ASP A 65 6.29 -5.50 8.19
N ILE A 66 5.66 -4.91 7.16
CA ILE A 66 5.16 -5.62 5.98
C ILE A 66 5.39 -4.82 4.69
N GLY A 67 5.68 -5.52 3.59
CA GLY A 67 5.85 -4.96 2.26
C GLY A 67 4.62 -5.08 1.37
N PHE A 68 4.40 -4.07 0.53
CA PHE A 68 3.34 -4.02 -0.48
C PHE A 68 3.97 -3.80 -1.85
N HIS A 69 3.82 -4.77 -2.75
CA HIS A 69 4.43 -4.71 -4.09
C HIS A 69 3.41 -4.87 -5.24
N ASN A 70 3.57 -4.08 -6.31
CA ASN A 70 2.91 -4.35 -7.58
C ASN A 70 3.97 -4.50 -8.68
N LEU A 71 4.03 -5.71 -9.24
CA LEU A 71 5.07 -6.20 -10.15
C LEU A 71 4.72 -6.04 -11.63
N ALA A 72 3.68 -5.28 -11.98
CA ALA A 72 3.26 -5.09 -13.38
C ALA A 72 4.40 -4.54 -14.27
N GLY A 73 5.25 -3.66 -13.73
CA GLY A 73 6.38 -3.06 -14.46
C GLY A 73 6.04 -1.71 -15.11
N PRO A 74 7.06 -1.01 -15.66
CA PRO A 74 6.90 0.36 -16.18
C PRO A 74 6.08 0.41 -17.47
N GLU A 75 6.18 -0.63 -18.30
CA GLU A 75 5.46 -0.72 -19.58
C GLU A 75 3.94 -0.85 -19.37
N LYS A 76 3.50 -1.27 -18.18
CA LYS A 76 2.09 -1.53 -17.88
C LYS A 76 1.28 -0.31 -17.45
N HIS A 77 1.90 0.87 -17.45
CA HIS A 77 1.31 2.13 -16.98
C HIS A 77 0.82 2.03 -15.52
N GLN A 78 -0.34 2.62 -15.18
CA GLN A 78 -0.80 2.73 -13.79
C GLN A 78 -0.97 1.34 -13.14
N ALA A 79 -0.31 1.16 -11.99
CA ALA A 79 -0.26 -0.10 -11.25
C ALA A 79 -0.27 0.17 -9.73
N ILE A 80 -1.46 0.46 -9.19
CA ILE A 80 -1.61 0.82 -7.78
C ILE A 80 -1.37 -0.42 -6.90
N VAL A 81 -0.46 -0.28 -5.93
CA VAL A 81 -0.23 -1.35 -4.96
C VAL A 81 -1.04 -1.16 -3.69
N LEU A 82 -1.11 0.07 -3.18
CA LEU A 82 -1.78 0.36 -1.93
C LEU A 82 -2.72 1.55 -2.10
N ARG A 83 -3.98 1.38 -1.72
CA ARG A 83 -4.97 2.46 -1.67
C ARG A 83 -5.52 2.59 -0.26
N ILE A 84 -5.44 3.79 0.32
CA ILE A 84 -6.00 4.08 1.66
C ILE A 84 -7.05 5.19 1.57
N LYS A 85 -8.29 4.85 1.93
CA LYS A 85 -9.43 5.75 2.18
C LYS A 85 -9.94 5.50 3.60
N ALA A 86 -9.11 5.79 4.59
CA ALA A 86 -9.42 5.53 5.99
C ALA A 86 -8.90 6.67 6.85
N ASP A 87 -9.70 7.11 7.81
CA ASP A 87 -9.25 8.09 8.79
C ASP A 87 -8.43 7.40 9.89
N PHE A 88 -7.54 8.17 10.51
CA PHE A 88 -6.59 7.67 11.52
C PHE A 88 -5.77 6.45 11.06
N ALA A 89 -5.48 6.34 9.76
CA ALA A 89 -4.66 5.27 9.23
C ALA A 89 -3.18 5.53 9.52
N ALA A 90 -2.44 4.49 9.90
CA ALA A 90 -1.00 4.56 10.11
C ALA A 90 -0.26 3.43 9.40
N VAL A 91 0.94 3.71 8.91
CA VAL A 91 1.83 2.74 8.27
C VAL A 91 3.23 2.93 8.85
N TYR A 92 3.83 1.86 9.37
CA TYR A 92 5.10 1.92 10.09
C TYR A 92 6.06 0.79 9.68
N ARG A 93 7.31 1.11 9.34
CA ARG A 93 8.30 0.10 8.90
C ARG A 93 7.80 -0.80 7.77
N CYS A 94 7.18 -0.17 6.77
CA CYS A 94 6.65 -0.85 5.60
C CYS A 94 7.41 -0.43 4.35
N SER A 95 7.44 -1.32 3.36
CA SER A 95 7.88 -1.01 2.01
C SER A 95 6.65 -0.91 1.10
N ILE A 96 6.63 0.08 0.21
CA ILE A 96 5.57 0.27 -0.78
C ILE A 96 6.23 0.50 -2.13
N SER A 97 6.04 -0.41 -3.08
CA SER A 97 6.79 -0.38 -4.35
C SER A 97 5.93 -0.73 -5.55
N SER A 98 5.98 0.14 -6.56
CA SER A 98 5.54 -0.14 -7.93
C SER A 98 6.22 0.85 -8.89
N TYR A 99 5.63 1.14 -10.05
CA TYR A 99 6.15 2.08 -11.04
C TYR A 99 5.28 3.33 -11.12
N GLN A 100 4.21 3.32 -11.92
CA GLN A 100 3.27 4.43 -12.04
C GLN A 100 2.09 4.25 -11.08
N ASP A 101 1.66 5.33 -10.42
CA ASP A 101 0.52 5.37 -9.49
C ASP A 101 0.69 4.39 -8.31
N THR A 102 1.90 4.28 -7.77
CA THR A 102 2.24 3.26 -6.75
C THR A 102 1.33 3.31 -5.52
N PHE A 103 1.31 4.44 -4.81
CA PHE A 103 0.60 4.60 -3.54
C PHE A 103 -0.50 5.65 -3.66
N TYR A 104 -1.75 5.20 -3.56
CA TYR A 104 -2.93 6.05 -3.60
C TYR A 104 -3.44 6.42 -2.20
N ALA A 105 -2.98 7.55 -1.68
CA ALA A 105 -3.47 8.18 -0.47
C ALA A 105 -4.77 8.94 -0.75
N HIS A 106 -5.87 8.20 -0.90
CA HIS A 106 -7.11 8.72 -1.47
C HIS A 106 -7.73 9.88 -0.67
N SER A 107 -7.98 9.70 0.62
CA SER A 107 -8.60 10.74 1.47
C SER A 107 -8.39 10.49 2.97
N SER A 108 -8.74 11.48 3.80
CA SER A 108 -8.69 11.44 5.28
C SER A 108 -7.27 11.59 5.86
N ARG A 109 -7.11 11.48 7.19
CA ARG A 109 -5.83 11.69 7.87
C ARG A 109 -5.02 10.40 7.91
N GLN A 110 -3.77 10.48 7.46
CA GLN A 110 -2.90 9.31 7.31
C GLN A 110 -1.48 9.63 7.79
N PHE A 111 -0.85 8.70 8.49
CA PHE A 111 0.49 8.87 9.06
C PHE A 111 1.45 7.76 8.61
N TYR A 112 2.63 8.14 8.12
CA TYR A 112 3.66 7.24 7.63
C TYR A 112 4.94 7.44 8.42
N ARG A 113 5.50 6.37 9.00
CA ARG A 113 6.75 6.45 9.75
C ARG A 113 7.73 5.31 9.42
N GLU A 114 9.00 5.62 9.19
CA GLU A 114 10.03 4.61 8.85
C GLU A 114 9.62 3.71 7.66
N CYS A 115 8.94 4.26 6.65
CA CYS A 115 8.57 3.51 5.45
C CYS A 115 9.49 3.87 4.28
N ASP A 116 9.66 2.89 3.39
CA ASP A 116 10.37 3.04 2.13
C ASP A 116 9.34 3.01 0.99
N ILE A 117 9.28 4.09 0.20
CA ILE A 117 8.32 4.23 -0.90
C ILE A 117 9.09 4.41 -2.22
N TYR A 118 8.84 3.50 -3.15
CA TYR A 118 9.51 3.38 -4.44
C TYR A 118 8.51 3.52 -5.59
N GLY A 119 8.83 4.34 -6.57
CA GLY A 119 8.09 4.40 -7.84
C GLY A 119 8.63 5.47 -8.78
N ALA A 120 8.04 5.61 -9.97
CA ALA A 120 8.58 6.46 -11.04
C ALA A 120 7.70 7.67 -11.34
N ILE A 121 6.43 7.44 -11.67
CA ILE A 121 5.48 8.47 -12.14
C ILE A 121 4.32 8.53 -11.16
N ASP A 122 4.01 9.73 -10.63
CA ASP A 122 2.90 9.97 -9.70
C ASP A 122 2.79 8.94 -8.57
N TYR A 123 3.94 8.46 -8.09
CA TYR A 123 4.02 7.26 -7.26
C TYR A 123 3.49 7.46 -5.83
N ILE A 124 3.26 8.70 -5.41
CA ILE A 124 2.44 9.03 -4.24
C ILE A 124 1.45 10.09 -4.70
N PHE A 125 0.16 9.77 -4.68
CA PHE A 125 -0.89 10.66 -5.18
C PHE A 125 -2.19 10.54 -4.37
N GLY A 126 -3.08 11.51 -4.54
CA GLY A 126 -4.40 11.57 -3.91
C GLY A 126 -4.66 12.84 -3.12
N ASN A 127 -5.71 12.83 -2.28
CA ASN A 127 -6.22 14.00 -1.57
C ASN A 127 -6.33 13.78 -0.05
N ALA A 128 -5.49 12.89 0.50
CA ALA A 128 -5.37 12.68 1.94
C ALA A 128 -4.52 13.76 2.61
N THR A 129 -4.82 14.06 3.88
CA THR A 129 -3.92 14.83 4.75
C THR A 129 -2.86 13.87 5.29
N MET A 130 -1.66 13.89 4.68
CA MET A 130 -0.59 12.96 5.00
C MET A 130 0.54 13.62 5.79
N VAL A 131 1.04 12.91 6.81
CA VAL A 131 2.29 13.25 7.48
C VAL A 131 3.28 12.11 7.31
N PHE A 132 4.47 12.44 6.79
CA PHE A 132 5.58 11.53 6.58
C PHE A 132 6.70 11.85 7.57
N ARG A 133 7.15 10.87 8.36
CA ARG A 133 8.25 11.03 9.33
C ARG A 133 9.31 9.96 9.15
N ARG A 134 10.59 10.36 9.01
CA ARG A 134 11.74 9.44 8.80
C ARG A 134 11.45 8.43 7.70
N GLN A 135 11.37 8.90 6.46
CA GLN A 135 11.01 8.07 5.30
C GLN A 135 12.13 8.07 4.29
N LEU A 136 12.24 6.99 3.52
CA LEU A 136 13.00 6.99 2.28
C LEU A 136 12.03 7.02 1.10
N LYS A 137 12.14 8.04 0.24
CA LYS A 137 11.38 8.16 -1.00
C LYS A 137 12.35 8.12 -2.16
N ARG A 138 12.19 7.18 -3.09
CA ARG A 138 13.12 6.99 -4.22
C ARG A 138 12.37 6.85 -5.53
N THR A 139 12.95 7.44 -6.56
CA THR A 139 12.52 7.26 -7.95
C THR A 139 13.07 5.94 -8.50
N GLY A 140 12.21 5.13 -9.13
CA GLY A 140 12.50 3.78 -9.60
C GLY A 140 11.88 2.70 -8.70
N ALA A 141 11.55 1.54 -9.27
CA ALA A 141 11.08 0.39 -8.50
C ALA A 141 12.26 -0.37 -7.87
N ARG A 142 12.01 -1.01 -6.71
CA ARG A 142 12.97 -1.88 -6.04
C ARG A 142 13.09 -3.23 -6.74
#